data_AF-A0A452EKI2-F1
#
_entry.id   AF-A0A452EKI2-F1
#
_cell.length_a   1.000
_cell.length_b   1.000
_cell.length_c   1.000
_cell.angle_alpha   90.00
_cell.angle_beta   90.00
_cell.angle_gamma   90.00
#
_symmetry.space_group_name_H-M   'P 1'
#
loop_
_entity.id
_entity.type
_entity.pdbx_description
1 polymer ?
#
loop_
_entity_poly.entity_id
_entity_poly.type
_entity_poly.pdbx_seq_one_letter_code
_entity_poly.pdbx_strand_id
1 'polypeptide(L)'
;MDLKESPSEGSLQPSSIQIFANTSTLHGIRHIFVYGPLTVRRVLWAVAFVGSLGLLLVESSERVSYYFSYQHVTKVDEVVAQSLVFPAVTLCNLNGFRFSRLTTNDLYHAGELLALLDVNLQIPDPHLADPTVLEALQRKADFKHYRPKQFSMREFLHRVGHDLKDMIKEMSRVLGPERRVQMEAGWSVTCLRGQSIAGWLVWEFQLETQRLSLLSV
;
A
#
# COMPACT_ATOMS: atom_id res chain seq x y z
N MET A 1 39.48 76.69 61.38
CA MET A 1 40.09 76.09 60.17
C MET A 1 39.89 74.59 60.25
N ASP A 2 38.74 74.22 59.71
CA ASP A 2 38.44 73.04 58.90
C ASP A 2 39.46 71.90 58.89
N LEU A 3 39.09 70.79 59.52
CA LEU A 3 39.38 69.46 58.99
C LEU A 3 38.10 68.99 58.27
N LYS A 4 38.14 69.00 56.93
CA LYS A 4 37.13 68.36 56.09
C LYS A 4 37.75 67.11 55.48
N GLU A 5 37.51 65.97 56.13
CA GLU A 5 37.64 64.66 55.46
C GLU A 5 36.59 64.58 54.34
N SER A 6 37.06 64.31 53.15
CA SER A 6 36.25 63.99 51.97
C SER A 6 35.72 62.55 52.08
N PRO A 7 34.40 62.30 51.93
CA PRO A 7 33.94 60.97 51.61
C PRO A 7 34.24 60.69 50.14
N SER A 8 35.12 59.71 49.94
CA SER A 8 35.41 58.99 48.71
C SER A 8 34.14 58.68 47.91
N GLU A 9 33.93 59.36 46.79
CA GLU A 9 33.07 58.87 45.71
C GLU A 9 33.75 57.66 45.08
N GLY A 10 33.35 56.46 45.51
CA GLY A 10 33.76 55.21 44.91
C GLY A 10 33.30 55.17 43.46
N SER A 11 34.24 55.27 42.52
CA SER A 11 34.00 55.10 41.09
C SER A 11 33.44 53.70 40.82
N LEU A 12 32.16 53.63 40.49
CA LEU A 12 31.48 52.38 40.13
C LEU A 12 31.68 52.10 38.66
N GLN A 13 32.82 51.51 38.34
CA GLN A 13 33.03 50.94 37.01
C GLN A 13 32.01 49.81 36.79
N PRO A 14 31.17 49.88 35.73
CA PRO A 14 30.22 48.82 35.44
C PRO A 14 30.96 47.52 35.11
N SER A 15 30.44 46.39 35.59
CA SER A 15 31.04 45.09 35.28
C SER A 15 30.87 44.75 33.80
N SER A 16 31.79 43.94 33.24
CA SER A 16 31.79 43.57 31.81
C SER A 16 30.45 43.00 31.32
N ILE A 17 29.77 42.23 32.18
CA ILE A 17 28.44 41.64 31.91
C ILE A 17 27.35 42.70 31.83
N GLN A 18 27.43 43.78 32.62
CA GLN A 18 26.46 44.88 32.58
C GLN A 18 26.61 45.72 31.32
N ILE A 19 27.85 45.93 30.86
CA ILE A 19 28.11 46.60 29.57
C ILE A 19 27.48 45.78 28.45
N PHE A 20 27.75 44.47 28.42
CA PHE A 20 27.16 43.54 27.46
C PHE A 20 25.62 43.54 27.47
N ALA A 21 25.00 43.46 28.66
CA ALA A 21 23.55 43.44 28.80
C ALA A 21 22.88 44.74 28.32
N ASN A 22 23.58 45.88 28.43
CA ASN A 22 23.09 47.17 27.96
C ASN A 22 23.28 47.39 26.46
N THR A 23 24.30 46.76 25.85
CA THR A 23 24.58 46.86 24.41
C THR A 23 23.93 45.74 23.57
N SER A 24 23.37 44.73 24.22
CA SER A 24 22.72 43.60 23.55
C SER A 24 21.32 43.95 23.01
N THR A 25 20.93 43.26 21.93
CA THR A 25 19.57 43.32 21.35
C THR A 25 18.60 42.33 22.01
N LEU A 26 19.08 41.52 22.95
CA LEU A 26 18.26 40.60 23.75
C LEU A 26 17.31 41.40 24.65
N HIS A 27 16.02 41.36 24.31
CA HIS A 27 14.99 42.03 25.08
C HIS A 27 14.91 41.43 26.49
N GLY A 28 14.87 42.28 27.52
CA GLY A 28 14.76 41.86 28.92
C GLY A 28 16.10 41.70 29.67
N ILE A 29 17.21 41.42 28.99
CA ILE A 29 18.50 41.18 29.67
C ILE A 29 19.03 42.43 30.39
N ARG A 30 18.80 43.60 29.80
CA ARG A 30 19.10 44.91 30.39
C ARG A 30 18.38 45.18 31.72
N HIS A 31 17.16 44.64 31.90
CA HIS A 31 16.39 44.82 33.13
C HIS A 31 16.83 43.89 34.27
N ILE A 32 17.58 42.83 33.94
CA ILE A 32 18.13 41.87 34.89
C ILE A 32 19.46 42.40 35.46
N PHE A 33 20.35 42.88 34.58
CA PHE A 33 21.69 43.35 34.94
C PHE A 33 21.78 44.88 35.10
N VAL A 34 20.85 45.45 35.87
CA VAL A 34 20.86 46.88 36.22
C VAL A 34 21.85 47.15 37.37
N TYR A 35 22.43 48.34 37.42
CA TYR A 35 23.29 48.80 38.51
C TYR A 35 22.51 48.92 39.85
N GLY A 36 23.01 48.38 40.97
CA GLY A 36 22.39 48.47 42.32
C GLY A 36 22.01 47.12 42.98
N PRO A 37 21.32 47.13 44.14
CA PRO A 37 20.99 45.92 44.92
C PRO A 37 19.93 45.01 44.23
N LEU A 38 19.86 43.75 44.66
CA LEU A 38 18.85 42.79 44.18
C LEU A 38 17.45 43.26 44.60
N THR A 39 16.59 43.53 43.62
CA THR A 39 15.19 43.97 43.84
C THR A 39 14.20 42.91 43.33
N VAL A 40 13.00 42.86 43.92
CA VAL A 40 11.90 41.98 43.48
C VAL A 40 11.63 42.15 41.97
N ARG A 41 11.70 43.38 41.47
CA ARG A 41 11.53 43.69 40.05
C ARG A 41 12.56 42.97 39.16
N ARG A 42 13.82 42.85 39.60
CA ARG A 42 14.86 42.10 38.85
C ARG A 42 14.58 40.61 38.84
N VAL A 43 14.13 40.06 39.97
CA VAL A 43 13.74 38.65 40.06
C VAL A 43 12.58 38.37 39.10
N LEU A 44 11.56 39.23 39.07
CA LEU A 44 10.44 39.09 38.13
C LEU A 44 10.90 39.16 36.66
N TRP A 45 11.79 40.09 36.31
CA TRP A 45 12.36 40.16 34.96
C TRP A 45 13.21 38.93 34.62
N ALA A 46 13.98 38.40 35.56
CA ALA A 46 14.78 37.20 35.36
C ALA A 46 13.88 35.98 35.14
N VAL A 47 12.83 35.80 35.96
CA VAL A 47 11.84 34.73 35.79
C VAL A 47 11.13 34.86 34.45
N ALA A 48 10.69 36.05 34.07
CA ALA A 48 10.02 36.28 32.79
C ALA A 48 10.94 35.98 31.60
N PHE A 49 12.20 36.41 31.67
CA PHE A 49 13.20 36.14 30.64
C PHE A 49 13.50 34.65 30.50
N VAL A 50 13.78 33.96 31.61
CA VAL A 50 14.03 32.51 31.64
C VAL A 50 12.81 31.74 31.17
N GLY A 51 11.60 32.14 31.60
CA GLY A 51 10.34 31.57 31.14
C GLY A 51 10.15 31.73 29.62
N SER A 52 10.39 32.93 29.09
CA SER A 52 10.28 33.18 27.64
C SER A 52 11.32 32.40 26.82
N LEU A 53 12.55 32.28 27.32
CA LEU A 53 13.60 31.49 26.68
C LEU A 53 13.27 29.99 26.73
N GLY A 54 12.76 29.48 27.85
CA GLY A 54 12.33 28.10 27.99
C GLY A 54 11.19 27.75 27.03
N LEU A 55 10.16 28.60 26.94
CA LEU A 55 9.06 28.43 26.00
C LEU A 55 9.55 28.44 24.55
N LEU A 56 10.43 29.39 24.20
CA LEU A 56 11.03 29.46 22.87
C LEU A 56 11.77 28.16 22.51
N LEU A 57 12.56 27.62 23.44
CA LEU A 57 13.31 26.37 23.22
C LEU A 57 12.37 25.19 23.04
N VAL A 58 11.37 25.01 23.90
CA VAL A 58 10.40 23.92 23.79
C VAL A 58 9.65 23.99 22.46
N GLU A 59 9.03 25.14 22.15
CA GLU A 59 8.31 25.33 20.88
C GLU A 59 9.22 25.11 19.67
N SER A 60 10.46 25.59 19.70
CA SER A 60 11.41 25.36 18.60
C SER A 60 11.76 23.88 18.42
N SER A 61 11.98 23.14 19.52
CA SER A 61 12.28 21.72 19.46
C SER A 61 11.12 20.88 18.94
N GLU A 62 9.89 21.20 19.34
CA GLU A 62 8.66 20.56 18.84
C GLU A 62 8.51 20.78 17.34
N ARG A 63 8.74 22.00 16.85
CA ARG A 63 8.67 22.31 15.41
C ARG A 63 9.75 21.60 14.60
N VAL A 64 10.98 21.51 15.13
CA VAL A 64 12.08 20.79 14.47
C VAL A 64 11.79 19.29 14.45
N SER A 65 11.30 18.71 15.55
CA SER A 65 10.89 17.31 15.61
C SER A 65 9.78 17.00 14.60
N TYR A 66 8.77 17.86 14.52
CA TYR A 66 7.69 17.77 13.53
C TYR A 66 8.19 17.92 12.08
N TYR A 67 9.17 18.78 11.83
CA TYR A 67 9.79 18.89 10.51
C TYR A 67 10.48 17.57 10.10
N PHE A 68 11.20 16.94 11.03
CA PHE A 68 11.86 15.65 10.80
C PHE A 68 10.92 14.44 10.83
N SER A 69 9.65 14.61 11.22
CA SER A 69 8.64 13.55 11.08
C SER A 69 8.12 13.41 9.64
N TYR A 70 8.54 14.31 8.72
CA TYR A 70 8.19 14.29 7.30
C TYR A 70 6.69 14.11 7.04
N GLN A 71 5.87 14.81 7.83
CA GLN A 71 4.42 14.75 7.69
C GLN A 71 4.01 15.34 6.33
N HIS A 72 3.33 14.55 5.50
CA HIS A 72 2.75 15.01 4.24
C HIS A 72 1.23 15.11 4.35
N VAL A 73 0.66 16.12 3.72
CA VAL A 73 -0.79 16.27 3.56
C VAL A 73 -1.14 16.10 2.09
N THR A 74 -2.04 15.18 1.80
CA THR A 74 -2.50 14.92 0.43
C THR A 74 -3.75 15.76 0.17
N LYS A 75 -3.69 16.62 -0.85
CA LYS A 75 -4.86 17.33 -1.35
C LYS A 75 -5.49 16.51 -2.48
N VAL A 76 -6.76 16.20 -2.36
CA VAL A 76 -7.53 15.50 -3.39
C VAL A 76 -8.44 16.52 -4.06
N ASP A 77 -8.27 16.70 -5.36
CA ASP A 77 -9.08 17.59 -6.18
C ASP A 77 -9.74 16.77 -7.31
N GLU A 78 -11.03 17.00 -7.55
CA GLU A 78 -11.74 16.46 -8.70
C GLU A 78 -11.73 17.52 -9.82
N VAL A 79 -11.06 17.23 -10.92
CA VAL A 79 -10.95 18.14 -12.05
C VAL A 79 -11.64 17.53 -13.26
N VAL A 80 -12.63 18.25 -13.81
CA VAL A 80 -13.31 17.85 -15.04
C VAL A 80 -12.38 18.13 -16.23
N ALA A 81 -11.82 17.08 -16.82
CA ALA A 81 -11.01 17.19 -18.02
C ALA A 81 -11.87 17.01 -19.29
N GLN A 82 -11.62 17.83 -20.31
CA GLN A 82 -12.34 17.80 -21.59
C GLN A 82 -12.04 16.52 -22.41
N SER A 83 -10.90 15.88 -22.18
CA SER A 83 -10.53 14.60 -22.78
C SER A 83 -9.65 13.80 -21.83
N LEU A 84 -9.86 12.48 -21.78
CA LEU A 84 -9.05 11.53 -21.01
C LEU A 84 -8.56 10.41 -21.94
N VAL A 85 -7.41 9.82 -21.59
CA VAL A 85 -6.91 8.61 -22.24
C VAL A 85 -7.79 7.43 -21.81
N PHE A 86 -8.35 6.70 -22.78
CA PHE A 86 -9.11 5.50 -22.49
C PHE A 86 -8.19 4.43 -21.87
N PRO A 87 -8.54 3.85 -20.71
CA PRO A 87 -7.67 2.92 -20.02
C PRO A 87 -7.54 1.59 -20.76
N ALA A 88 -6.47 0.85 -20.46
CA ALA A 88 -6.36 -0.53 -20.91
C ALA A 88 -7.43 -1.39 -20.20
N VAL A 89 -8.32 -2.00 -20.97
CA VAL A 89 -9.33 -2.93 -20.46
C VAL A 89 -8.85 -4.36 -20.68
N THR A 90 -8.64 -5.10 -19.60
CA THR A 90 -8.28 -6.52 -19.65
C THR A 90 -9.53 -7.37 -19.41
N LEU A 91 -9.88 -8.22 -20.36
CA LEU A 91 -11.00 -9.15 -20.25
C LEU A 91 -10.48 -10.59 -20.20
N CYS A 92 -10.91 -11.35 -19.19
CA CYS A 92 -10.60 -12.77 -19.04
C CYS A 92 -11.89 -13.56 -18.87
N ASN A 93 -11.96 -14.73 -19.50
CA ASN A 93 -13.00 -15.70 -19.15
C ASN A 93 -12.66 -16.30 -17.78
N LEU A 94 -13.64 -16.40 -16.88
CA LEU A 94 -13.48 -17.09 -15.60
C LEU A 94 -13.20 -18.58 -15.79
N ASN A 95 -13.72 -19.17 -16.87
CA ASN A 95 -13.34 -20.50 -17.26
C ASN A 95 -11.94 -20.48 -17.89
N GLY A 96 -10.97 -21.07 -17.21
CA GLY A 96 -9.56 -21.07 -17.62
C GLY A 96 -9.25 -21.94 -18.85
N PHE A 97 -10.11 -22.89 -19.21
CA PHE A 97 -9.85 -23.80 -20.32
C PHE A 97 -11.13 -24.26 -21.02
N ARG A 98 -11.00 -24.60 -22.31
CA ARG A 98 -12.04 -25.24 -23.10
C ARG A 98 -11.91 -26.75 -22.95
N PHE A 99 -12.88 -27.37 -22.30
CA PHE A 99 -12.92 -28.83 -22.09
C PHE A 99 -12.77 -29.63 -23.40
N SER A 100 -13.34 -29.12 -24.50
CA SER A 100 -13.23 -29.73 -25.84
C SER A 100 -11.80 -29.79 -26.39
N ARG A 101 -10.92 -28.86 -25.97
CA ARG A 101 -9.52 -28.77 -26.43
C ARG A 101 -8.53 -29.54 -25.56
N LEU A 102 -8.96 -30.06 -24.40
CA LEU A 102 -8.13 -30.90 -23.53
C LEU A 102 -7.81 -32.24 -24.19
N THR A 103 -6.56 -32.66 -24.09
CA THR A 103 -6.07 -33.96 -24.56
C THR A 103 -5.67 -34.87 -23.40
N THR A 104 -5.48 -36.15 -23.68
CA THR A 104 -4.95 -37.11 -22.69
C THR A 104 -3.57 -36.71 -22.17
N ASN A 105 -2.71 -36.12 -23.02
CA ASN A 105 -1.40 -35.61 -22.56
C ASN A 105 -1.57 -34.49 -21.54
N ASP A 106 -2.53 -33.60 -21.78
CA ASP A 106 -2.80 -32.47 -20.88
C ASP A 106 -3.32 -32.93 -19.54
N LEU A 107 -4.24 -33.90 -19.51
CA LEU A 107 -4.72 -34.49 -18.26
C LEU A 107 -3.62 -35.26 -17.52
N TYR A 108 -2.72 -35.94 -18.24
CA TYR A 108 -1.60 -36.64 -17.63
C TYR A 108 -0.63 -35.69 -16.90
N HIS A 109 -0.33 -34.53 -17.49
CA HIS A 109 0.65 -33.58 -16.93
C HIS A 109 0.05 -32.49 -16.04
N ALA A 110 -1.18 -32.07 -16.30
CA ALA A 110 -1.83 -30.94 -15.63
C ALA A 110 -3.22 -31.29 -15.04
N GLY A 111 -3.66 -32.55 -15.09
CA GLY A 111 -4.99 -32.94 -14.59
C GLY A 111 -5.19 -32.64 -13.11
N GLU A 112 -4.16 -32.85 -12.29
CA GLU A 112 -4.14 -32.46 -10.87
C GLU A 112 -4.20 -30.94 -10.69
N LEU A 113 -3.39 -30.18 -11.45
CA LEU A 113 -3.39 -28.72 -11.42
C LEU A 113 -4.76 -28.13 -11.79
N LEU A 114 -5.51 -28.79 -12.67
CA LEU A 114 -6.86 -28.39 -13.07
C LEU A 114 -7.96 -28.91 -12.12
N ALA A 115 -7.61 -29.62 -11.05
CA ALA A 115 -8.52 -30.32 -10.15
C ALA A 115 -9.50 -31.28 -10.86
N LEU A 116 -9.10 -31.81 -12.03
CA LEU A 116 -9.87 -32.82 -12.76
C LEU A 116 -9.46 -34.25 -12.39
N LEU A 117 -8.25 -34.41 -11.87
CA LEU A 117 -7.71 -35.67 -11.38
C LEU A 117 -7.07 -35.45 -9.99
N ASP A 118 -7.05 -36.50 -9.19
CA ASP A 118 -6.29 -36.55 -7.93
C ASP A 118 -4.82 -36.98 -8.19
N VAL A 119 -3.98 -36.99 -7.15
CA VAL A 119 -2.57 -37.44 -7.17
C VAL A 119 -2.39 -38.85 -7.75
N ASN A 120 -3.45 -39.66 -7.70
CA ASN A 120 -3.49 -41.03 -8.23
C ASN A 120 -3.95 -41.11 -9.70
N LEU A 121 -4.10 -39.97 -10.39
CA LEU A 121 -4.62 -39.85 -11.76
C LEU A 121 -6.05 -40.41 -11.93
N GLN A 122 -6.87 -40.30 -10.87
CA GLN A 122 -8.27 -40.71 -10.85
C GLN A 122 -9.20 -39.50 -10.78
N ILE A 123 -10.42 -39.63 -11.32
CA ILE A 123 -11.43 -38.57 -11.28
C ILE A 123 -12.03 -38.50 -9.88
N PRO A 124 -11.92 -37.37 -9.15
CA PRO A 124 -12.55 -37.18 -7.85
C PRO A 124 -14.07 -37.03 -8.02
N ASP A 125 -14.83 -37.57 -7.06
CA ASP A 125 -16.29 -37.41 -6.94
C ASP A 125 -17.09 -37.48 -8.27
N PRO A 126 -17.03 -38.60 -9.00
CA PRO A 126 -17.63 -38.73 -10.33
C PRO A 126 -19.16 -38.53 -10.35
N HIS A 127 -19.82 -38.66 -9.20
CA HIS A 127 -21.27 -38.49 -9.05
C HIS A 127 -21.73 -37.02 -9.19
N LEU A 128 -20.83 -36.05 -9.06
CA LEU A 128 -21.15 -34.62 -9.19
C LEU A 128 -21.08 -34.12 -10.63
N ALA A 129 -20.48 -34.91 -11.54
CA ALA A 129 -20.33 -34.54 -12.94
C ALA A 129 -21.56 -34.95 -13.76
N ASP A 130 -21.91 -34.13 -14.75
CA ASP A 130 -22.87 -34.53 -15.78
C ASP A 130 -22.40 -35.83 -16.47
N PRO A 131 -23.27 -36.83 -16.69
CA PRO A 131 -22.87 -38.14 -17.21
C PRO A 131 -22.15 -38.04 -18.57
N THR A 132 -22.55 -37.11 -19.43
CA THR A 132 -21.92 -36.95 -20.76
C THR A 132 -20.50 -36.37 -20.65
N VAL A 133 -20.29 -35.46 -19.71
CA VAL A 133 -18.97 -34.87 -19.42
C VAL A 133 -18.08 -35.88 -18.73
N LEU A 134 -18.64 -36.68 -17.81
CA LEU A 134 -17.93 -37.73 -17.11
C LEU A 134 -17.42 -38.80 -18.09
N GLU A 135 -18.25 -39.29 -19.00
CA GLU A 135 -17.82 -40.25 -20.04
C GLU A 135 -16.71 -39.67 -20.92
N ALA A 136 -16.83 -38.39 -21.30
CA ALA A 136 -15.81 -37.72 -22.08
C ALA A 136 -14.48 -37.56 -21.32
N LEU A 137 -14.56 -37.30 -20.00
CA LEU A 137 -13.40 -37.19 -19.12
C LEU A 137 -12.75 -38.56 -18.90
N GLN A 138 -13.53 -39.60 -18.61
CA GLN A 138 -13.05 -40.99 -18.45
C GLN A 138 -12.30 -41.47 -19.69
N ARG A 139 -12.85 -41.21 -20.89
CA ARG A 139 -12.18 -41.55 -22.15
C ARG A 139 -10.85 -40.82 -22.31
N LYS A 140 -10.76 -39.55 -21.89
CA LYS A 140 -9.51 -38.77 -21.99
C LYS A 140 -8.51 -39.15 -20.88
N ALA A 141 -8.99 -39.66 -19.75
CA ALA A 141 -8.19 -40.08 -18.59
C ALA A 141 -7.86 -41.59 -18.61
N ASP A 142 -8.02 -42.30 -19.73
CA ASP A 142 -7.54 -43.68 -19.86
C ASP A 142 -6.03 -43.70 -20.13
N PHE A 143 -5.26 -43.93 -19.06
CA PHE A 143 -3.80 -43.98 -19.11
C PHE A 143 -3.21 -45.39 -19.23
N LYS A 144 -4.03 -46.45 -19.33
CA LYS A 144 -3.57 -47.86 -19.24
C LYS A 144 -2.48 -48.22 -20.25
N HIS A 145 -2.53 -47.65 -21.45
CA HIS A 145 -1.54 -47.87 -22.52
C HIS A 145 -0.99 -46.55 -23.06
N TYR A 146 -1.00 -45.49 -22.25
CA TYR A 146 -0.61 -44.17 -22.69
C TYR A 146 0.91 -43.95 -22.60
N ARG A 147 1.50 -43.36 -23.64
CA ARG A 147 2.91 -42.92 -23.64
C ARG A 147 2.94 -41.38 -23.55
N PRO A 148 3.42 -40.81 -22.43
CA PRO A 148 3.50 -39.36 -22.25
C PRO A 148 4.34 -38.70 -23.33
N LYS A 149 3.86 -37.57 -23.83
CA LYS A 149 4.57 -36.72 -24.79
C LYS A 149 5.15 -35.50 -24.09
N GLN A 150 6.04 -34.78 -24.76
CA GLN A 150 6.56 -33.51 -24.27
C GLN A 150 5.40 -32.55 -23.98
N PHE A 151 5.50 -31.85 -22.86
CA PHE A 151 4.48 -30.92 -22.38
C PHE A 151 5.11 -29.57 -22.09
N SER A 152 4.40 -28.50 -22.47
CA SER A 152 4.79 -27.13 -22.20
C SER A 152 3.56 -26.37 -21.72
N MET A 153 3.64 -25.77 -20.53
CA MET A 153 2.55 -24.98 -19.97
C MET A 153 2.15 -23.83 -20.90
N ARG A 154 3.10 -23.17 -21.57
CA ARG A 154 2.77 -22.07 -22.49
C ARG A 154 1.95 -22.54 -23.69
N GLU A 155 2.33 -23.68 -24.29
CA GLU A 155 1.59 -24.28 -25.40
C GLU A 155 0.19 -24.71 -24.94
N PHE A 156 0.13 -25.41 -23.80
CA PHE A 156 -1.10 -25.88 -23.19
C PHE A 156 -2.08 -24.72 -23.00
N LEU A 157 -1.67 -23.67 -22.28
CA LEU A 157 -2.53 -22.52 -21.96
C LEU A 157 -2.99 -21.79 -23.23
N HIS A 158 -2.11 -21.64 -24.23
CA HIS A 158 -2.46 -21.00 -25.50
C HIS A 158 -3.49 -21.81 -26.30
N ARG A 159 -3.38 -23.15 -26.30
CA ARG A 159 -4.27 -24.03 -27.05
C ARG A 159 -5.62 -24.25 -26.36
N VAL A 160 -5.62 -24.45 -25.05
CA VAL A 160 -6.84 -24.77 -24.29
C VAL A 160 -7.60 -23.53 -23.85
N GLY A 161 -6.93 -22.37 -23.74
CA GLY A 161 -7.57 -21.10 -23.41
C GLY A 161 -8.68 -20.71 -24.38
N HIS A 162 -9.53 -19.77 -23.98
CA HIS A 162 -10.61 -19.27 -24.84
C HIS A 162 -10.08 -18.29 -25.89
N ASP A 163 -10.46 -18.50 -27.14
CA ASP A 163 -10.12 -17.59 -28.22
C ASP A 163 -11.04 -16.37 -28.18
N LEU A 164 -10.46 -15.17 -28.20
CA LEU A 164 -11.21 -13.92 -28.15
C LEU A 164 -12.20 -13.78 -29.32
N LYS A 165 -11.85 -14.33 -30.49
CA LYS A 165 -12.68 -14.34 -31.70
C LYS A 165 -14.00 -15.09 -31.50
N ASP A 166 -14.00 -16.12 -30.66
CA ASP A 166 -15.19 -16.91 -30.34
C ASP A 166 -16.03 -16.24 -29.24
N MET A 167 -15.39 -15.48 -28.36
CA MET A 167 -16.05 -14.76 -27.25
C MET A 167 -16.69 -13.45 -27.71
N ILE A 168 -16.04 -12.72 -28.62
CA ILE A 168 -16.49 -11.41 -29.09
C ILE A 168 -17.33 -11.58 -30.36
N LYS A 169 -18.63 -11.32 -30.26
CA LYS A 169 -19.56 -11.42 -31.39
C LYS A 169 -19.65 -10.14 -32.24
N GLU A 170 -19.54 -8.95 -31.63
CA GLU A 170 -19.84 -7.67 -32.33
C GLU A 170 -18.76 -6.57 -32.21
N MET A 171 -17.76 -6.68 -31.33
CA MET A 171 -16.76 -5.62 -31.11
C MET A 171 -15.85 -5.36 -32.33
N SER A 172 -15.78 -6.31 -33.27
CA SER A 172 -14.92 -6.21 -34.47
C SER A 172 -15.32 -5.08 -35.42
N ARG A 173 -16.55 -4.55 -35.34
CA ARG A 173 -16.98 -3.42 -36.18
C ARG A 173 -16.55 -2.05 -35.66
N VAL A 174 -16.16 -1.93 -34.38
CA VAL A 174 -15.90 -0.63 -33.72
C VAL A 174 -14.41 -0.38 -33.51
N LEU A 175 -13.59 -1.43 -33.43
CA LEU A 175 -12.15 -1.33 -33.29
C LEU A 175 -11.49 -1.59 -34.65
N GLY A 176 -11.02 -0.53 -35.31
CA GLY A 176 -10.28 -0.64 -36.57
C GLY A 176 -9.03 -1.53 -36.44
N PRO A 177 -8.49 -2.04 -37.57
CA PRO A 177 -7.44 -3.08 -37.60
C PRO A 177 -6.13 -2.69 -36.89
N GLU A 178 -5.89 -1.41 -36.66
CA GLU A 178 -4.70 -0.87 -35.98
C GLU A 178 -4.81 -0.77 -34.45
N ARG A 179 -6.01 -0.89 -33.86
CA ARG A 179 -6.14 -1.07 -32.41
C ARG A 179 -5.86 -2.52 -32.08
N ARG A 180 -4.57 -2.85 -32.19
CA ARG A 180 -3.95 -4.09 -31.76
C ARG A 180 -4.37 -4.30 -30.31
N VAL A 181 -5.44 -5.06 -30.10
CA VAL A 181 -5.58 -5.90 -28.92
C VAL A 181 -4.20 -6.52 -28.77
N GLN A 182 -3.43 -6.12 -27.77
CA GLN A 182 -2.20 -6.84 -27.44
C GLN A 182 -2.68 -8.22 -27.01
N MET A 183 -2.73 -9.11 -28.00
CA MET A 183 -3.07 -10.51 -27.88
C MET A 183 -1.90 -11.20 -27.21
N GLU A 184 -1.69 -10.88 -25.94
CA GLU A 184 -0.97 -11.78 -25.06
C GLU A 184 -2.03 -12.77 -24.57
N ALA A 185 -2.10 -13.94 -25.22
CA ALA A 185 -2.70 -15.13 -24.62
C ALA A 185 -1.79 -15.59 -23.48
N GLY A 186 -1.67 -14.74 -22.47
CA GLY A 186 -0.96 -14.98 -21.23
C GLY A 186 -2.00 -15.02 -20.13
N TRP A 187 -1.90 -16.01 -19.25
CA TRP A 187 -2.53 -15.88 -17.95
C TRP A 187 -1.87 -14.69 -17.27
N SER A 188 -2.48 -13.51 -17.38
CA SER A 188 -2.04 -12.38 -16.57
C SER A 188 -2.18 -12.83 -15.12
N VAL A 189 -1.15 -12.62 -14.30
CA VAL A 189 -1.20 -12.91 -12.86
C VAL A 189 -2.42 -12.25 -12.21
N THR A 190 -2.91 -11.16 -12.80
CA THR A 190 -4.18 -10.49 -12.45
C THR A 190 -5.41 -11.40 -12.61
N CYS A 191 -5.50 -12.21 -13.66
CA CYS A 191 -6.63 -13.13 -13.87
C CYS A 191 -6.55 -14.38 -12.98
N LEU A 192 -5.34 -14.85 -12.65
CA LEU A 192 -5.12 -15.89 -11.63
C LEU A 192 -5.46 -15.39 -10.22
N ARG A 193 -5.05 -14.15 -9.87
CA ARG A 193 -5.43 -13.51 -8.60
C ARG A 193 -6.93 -13.30 -8.48
N GLY A 194 -7.63 -12.98 -9.57
CA GLY A 194 -9.10 -12.89 -9.55
C GLY A 194 -9.78 -14.21 -9.16
N GLN A 195 -9.30 -15.35 -9.65
CA GLN A 195 -9.78 -16.67 -9.24
C GLN A 195 -9.43 -17.01 -7.79
N SER A 196 -8.21 -16.66 -7.33
CA SER A 196 -7.79 -16.88 -5.95
C SER A 196 -8.56 -15.99 -4.95
N ILE A 197 -8.86 -14.73 -5.30
CA ILE A 197 -9.66 -13.82 -4.46
C ILE A 197 -11.11 -14.29 -4.39
N ALA A 198 -11.70 -14.75 -5.50
CA ALA A 198 -13.04 -15.35 -5.48
C ALA A 198 -13.08 -16.64 -4.64
N GLY A 199 -12.05 -17.50 -4.74
CA GLY A 199 -11.92 -18.69 -3.89
C GLY A 199 -11.71 -18.37 -2.40
N TRP A 200 -10.91 -17.34 -2.08
CA TRP A 200 -10.74 -16.83 -0.72
C TRP A 200 -12.04 -16.26 -0.16
N LEU A 201 -12.75 -15.43 -0.92
CA LEU A 201 -14.03 -14.87 -0.49
C LEU A 201 -15.10 -15.94 -0.31
N VAL A 202 -15.16 -16.96 -1.17
CA VAL A 202 -16.08 -18.11 -1.01
C VAL A 202 -15.71 -18.95 0.22
N TRP A 203 -14.42 -19.20 0.45
CA TRP A 203 -13.95 -19.94 1.63
C TRP A 203 -14.22 -19.19 2.94
N GLU A 204 -13.97 -17.87 2.97
CA GLU A 204 -14.23 -17.00 4.12
C GLU A 204 -15.73 -16.88 4.39
N PHE A 205 -16.56 -16.78 3.34
CA PHE A 205 -18.03 -16.79 3.47
C PHE A 205 -18.56 -18.15 3.95
N GLN A 206 -17.98 -19.27 3.50
CA GLN A 206 -18.34 -20.61 3.99
C GLN A 206 -17.93 -20.80 5.46
N LEU A 207 -16.76 -20.28 5.86
CA LEU A 207 -16.26 -20.33 7.23
C LEU A 207 -17.14 -19.51 8.18
N GLU A 208 -17.59 -18.32 7.75
CA GLU A 208 -18.49 -17.45 8.52
C GLU A 208 -19.89 -18.07 8.65
N THR A 209 -20.40 -18.72 7.60
CA THR A 209 -21.69 -19.41 7.61
C THR A 209 -21.67 -20.64 8.54
N GLN A 210 -20.56 -21.38 8.56
CA GLN A 210 -20.35 -22.50 9.50
C GLN A 210 -20.19 -22.01 10.96
N ARG A 211 -19.50 -20.88 11.19
CA ARG A 211 -19.39 -20.26 12.52
C ARG A 211 -20.75 -19.81 13.08
N LEU A 212 -21.58 -19.18 12.24
CA LEU A 212 -22.92 -18.74 12.63
C LEU A 212 -23.88 -19.92 12.91
N SER A 213 -23.67 -21.05 12.23
CA SER A 213 -24.43 -22.29 12.46
C SER A 213 -24.06 -22.96 13.80
N LEU A 214 -22.80 -22.86 14.23
CA LEU A 214 -22.29 -23.41 15.50
C LEU A 214 -22.59 -22.53 16.72
N LEU A 215 -22.94 -21.24 16.52
CA LEU A 215 -23.36 -20.31 17.57
C LEU A 215 -24.88 -20.29 17.80
N SER A 216 -25.65 -21.06 17.02
CA SER A 216 -27.12 -21.16 17.11
C SER A 216 -27.61 -22.50 17.70
N VAL A 217 -26.74 -23.25 18.39
CA VAL A 217 -27.09 -24.44 19.20
C VAL A 217 -26.67 -24.22 20.65
#